data_AF-A0A3C0C683-F1
#
_entry.id   AF-A0A3C0C683-F1
#
_cell.length_a   1.000
_cell.length_b   1.000
_cell.length_c   1.000
_cell.angle_alpha   90.00
_cell.angle_beta   90.00
_cell.angle_gamma   90.00
#
_symmetry.space_group_name_H-M   'P 1'
#
loop_
_entity.id
_entity.type
_entity.pdbx_description
1 polymer ?
#
loop_
_entity_poly.entity_id
_entity_poly.type
_entity_poly.pdbx_seq_one_letter_code
_entity_poly.pdbx_strand_id
1 'polypeptide(L)'
;EENREVLSRYLGLFAAEGEGRGIEGIREVQAFWEKTYPEGRLTVINTMGEVVIDSKSDPNEMDNHYKRPEIIKAFEDGSGSELRYSKTQSEWQNYMARRVIIPGTPGQGLVIRLSYPLEELNSLAASMARPFLYSLELMLLVVLLGSYLMLHFVTKPLDLLSGSAETIAAGG
;
A
#
# COMPACT_ATOMS: atom_id res chain seq x y z
N GLU A 1 3.34 -8.21 -11.69
CA GLU A 1 3.85 -6.85 -11.43
C GLU A 1 3.31 -6.19 -10.17
N GLU A 2 2.01 -5.89 -10.08
CA GLU A 2 1.44 -4.95 -9.09
C GLU A 2 1.79 -5.24 -7.62
N ASN A 3 1.64 -6.51 -7.20
CA ASN A 3 1.98 -6.95 -5.84
C ASN A 3 3.45 -6.70 -5.46
N ARG A 4 4.35 -6.79 -6.44
CA ARG A 4 5.79 -6.52 -6.25
C ARG A 4 6.06 -5.03 -6.13
N GLU A 5 5.35 -4.18 -6.87
CA GLU A 5 5.48 -2.74 -6.78
C GLU A 5 5.00 -2.20 -5.43
N VAL A 6 3.87 -2.69 -4.91
CA VAL A 6 3.35 -2.33 -3.59
C VAL A 6 4.41 -2.62 -2.52
N LEU A 7 4.91 -3.86 -2.48
CA LEU A 7 5.94 -4.26 -1.51
C LEU A 7 7.22 -3.45 -1.68
N SER A 8 7.67 -3.19 -2.90
CA SER A 8 8.85 -2.36 -3.17
C SER A 8 8.69 -0.92 -2.66
N ARG A 9 7.50 -0.33 -2.81
CA ARG A 9 7.21 1.04 -2.32
C ARG A 9 7.28 1.11 -0.80
N TYR A 10 6.62 0.20 -0.10
CA TYR A 10 6.66 0.17 1.36
C TYR A 10 8.03 -0.19 1.89
N LEU A 11 8.75 -1.09 1.21
CA LEU A 11 10.14 -1.40 1.56
C LEU A 11 11.05 -0.18 1.44
N GLY A 12 10.81 0.70 0.46
CA GLY A 12 11.48 2.00 0.35
C GLY A 12 11.18 2.92 1.54
N LEU A 13 9.94 2.95 2.03
CA LEU A 13 9.56 3.71 3.22
C LEU A 13 10.27 3.18 4.47
N PHE A 14 10.25 1.87 4.70
CA PHE A 14 10.98 1.24 5.80
C PHE A 14 12.49 1.52 5.73
N ALA A 15 13.07 1.48 4.52
CA ALA A 15 14.48 1.79 4.32
C ALA A 15 14.79 3.25 4.68
N ALA A 16 14.03 4.21 4.17
CA ALA A 16 14.22 5.63 4.45
C ALA A 16 14.10 5.92 5.96
N GLU A 17 13.10 5.36 6.63
CA GLU A 17 12.90 5.54 8.06
C GLU A 17 13.98 4.84 8.90
N GLY A 18 14.44 3.67 8.46
CA GLY A 18 15.57 2.97 9.08
C GLY A 18 16.90 3.71 8.93
N GLU A 19 17.15 4.32 7.77
CA GLU A 19 18.37 5.11 7.53
C GLU A 19 18.32 6.48 8.22
N GLY A 20 17.13 7.06 8.41
CA GLY A 20 16.98 8.37 9.07
C GLY A 20 16.89 8.29 10.59
N ARG A 21 16.10 7.35 11.11
CA ARG A 21 15.73 7.27 12.55
C ARG A 21 16.10 5.93 13.19
N GLY A 22 16.74 5.04 12.45
CA GLY A 22 17.13 3.72 12.92
C GLY A 22 15.96 2.80 13.21
N ILE A 23 16.16 1.89 14.16
CA ILE A 23 15.18 0.85 14.51
C ILE A 23 13.84 1.46 14.96
N GLU A 24 13.85 2.62 15.61
CA GLU A 24 12.63 3.27 16.06
C GLU A 24 11.75 3.72 14.89
N GLY A 25 12.37 4.25 13.82
CA GLY A 25 11.63 4.59 12.60
C GLY A 25 11.01 3.37 11.92
N ILE A 26 11.74 2.25 11.90
CA ILE A 26 11.22 0.97 11.38
C ILE A 26 10.00 0.51 12.19
N ARG A 27 10.05 0.59 13.53
CA ARG A 27 8.94 0.19 14.41
C ARG A 27 7.68 1.03 14.22
N GLU A 28 7.82 2.33 13.98
CA GLU A 28 6.66 3.20 13.72
C GLU A 28 5.96 2.84 12.39
N VAL A 29 6.74 2.64 11.32
CA VAL A 29 6.17 2.21 10.03
C VAL A 29 5.59 0.81 10.15
N GLN A 30 6.20 -0.07 10.94
CA GLN A 30 5.69 -1.43 11.18
C GLN A 30 4.27 -1.40 11.74
N ALA A 31 3.98 -0.55 12.73
CA ALA A 31 2.65 -0.46 13.32
C ALA A 31 1.58 -0.05 12.29
N PHE A 32 1.91 0.90 11.39
CA PHE A 32 1.01 1.29 10.29
C PHE A 32 0.85 0.16 9.26
N TRP A 33 1.94 -0.52 8.92
CA TRP A 33 1.97 -1.63 7.98
C TRP A 33 1.08 -2.78 8.46
N GLU A 34 1.22 -3.23 9.70
CA GLU A 34 0.42 -4.32 10.28
C GLU A 34 -1.08 -4.00 10.29
N LYS A 35 -1.44 -2.73 10.50
CA LYS A 35 -2.84 -2.31 10.44
C LYS A 35 -3.42 -2.33 9.03
N THR A 36 -2.61 -1.99 8.02
CA THR A 36 -3.06 -1.87 6.62
C THR A 36 -2.96 -3.20 5.87
N TYR A 37 -1.95 -3.99 6.21
CA TYR A 37 -1.54 -5.24 5.56
C TYR A 37 -1.35 -6.31 6.65
N PRO A 38 -2.43 -6.80 7.26
CA PRO A 38 -2.35 -7.69 8.43
C PRO A 38 -1.61 -9.00 8.15
N GLU A 39 -1.68 -9.51 6.92
CA GLU A 39 -0.94 -10.71 6.51
C GLU A 39 0.52 -10.44 6.11
N GLY A 40 0.93 -9.16 6.17
CA GLY A 40 2.29 -8.75 5.90
C GLY A 40 3.22 -9.10 7.04
N ARG A 41 4.39 -9.63 6.68
CA ARG A 41 5.47 -9.93 7.61
C ARG A 41 6.69 -9.08 7.29
N LEU A 42 7.15 -8.35 8.30
CA LEU A 42 8.41 -7.61 8.31
C LEU A 42 9.46 -8.47 9.02
N THR A 43 10.64 -8.57 8.43
CA THR A 43 11.81 -9.19 9.05
C THR A 43 13.02 -8.27 8.84
N VAL A 44 13.83 -8.05 9.87
CA VAL A 44 15.12 -7.37 9.77
C VAL A 44 16.22 -8.38 10.04
N ILE A 45 17.21 -8.43 9.15
CA ILE A 45 18.27 -9.43 9.13
C ILE A 45 19.63 -8.72 9.16
N ASN A 46 20.56 -9.23 9.97
CA ASN A 46 21.92 -8.68 10.04
C ASN A 46 22.86 -9.27 8.95
N THR A 47 24.10 -8.77 8.88
CA THR A 47 25.10 -9.23 7.89
C THR A 47 25.47 -10.71 8.02
N MET A 48 25.25 -11.31 9.19
CA MET A 48 25.47 -12.74 9.44
C MET A 48 24.25 -13.60 9.06
N GLY A 49 23.18 -12.97 8.57
CA GLY A 49 21.92 -13.61 8.23
C GLY A 49 21.01 -13.90 9.42
N GLU A 50 21.37 -13.46 10.62
CA GLU A 50 20.55 -13.65 11.82
C GLU A 50 19.38 -12.68 11.80
N VAL A 51 18.20 -13.17 12.18
CA VAL A 51 17.00 -12.35 12.31
C VAL A 51 17.09 -11.58 13.62
N VAL A 52 17.00 -10.25 13.54
CA VAL A 52 17.05 -9.36 14.71
C VAL A 52 15.68 -8.81 15.09
N ILE A 53 14.79 -8.67 14.11
CA ILE A 53 13.40 -8.24 14.30
C ILE A 53 12.53 -9.06 13.37
N ASP A 54 11.40 -9.54 13.86
CA ASP A 54 10.35 -10.12 13.04
C ASP A 54 8.97 -9.74 13.60
N SER A 55 8.03 -9.41 12.73
CA SER A 55 6.69 -8.95 13.15
C SER A 55 5.73 -10.08 13.50
N LYS A 56 6.06 -11.35 13.18
CA LYS A 56 5.14 -12.49 13.31
C LYS A 56 5.69 -13.62 14.18
N SER A 57 6.98 -13.65 14.48
CA SER A 57 7.63 -14.72 15.23
C SER A 57 8.72 -14.16 16.15
N ASP A 58 9.11 -14.90 17.19
CA ASP A 58 10.27 -14.54 18.01
C ASP A 58 11.56 -14.75 17.18
N PRO A 59 12.39 -13.72 16.97
CA PRO A 59 13.68 -13.85 16.29
C PRO A 59 14.60 -14.94 16.85
N ASN A 60 14.52 -15.23 18.16
CA ASN A 60 15.39 -16.23 18.81
C ASN A 60 15.05 -17.67 18.43
N GLU A 61 13.84 -17.93 17.93
CA GLU A 61 13.38 -19.25 17.50
C GLU A 61 13.56 -19.47 15.98
N MET A 62 14.08 -18.47 15.26
CA MET A 62 14.17 -18.49 13.81
C MET A 62 15.52 -19.01 13.30
N ASP A 63 15.46 -19.81 12.24
CA ASP A 63 16.64 -20.21 11.49
C ASP A 63 17.35 -19.00 10.89
N ASN A 64 18.68 -19.09 10.78
CA ASN A 64 19.47 -18.10 10.06
C ASN A 64 19.07 -18.02 8.57
N HIS A 65 18.93 -16.80 8.06
CA HIS A 65 18.43 -16.48 6.72
C HIS A 65 19.53 -16.17 5.68
N TYR A 66 20.82 -16.34 5.99
CA TYR A 66 21.93 -16.04 5.08
C TYR A 66 21.88 -16.73 3.71
N LYS A 67 21.23 -17.90 3.62
CA LYS A 67 21.09 -18.70 2.38
C LYS A 67 19.89 -18.30 1.53
N ARG A 68 19.07 -17.34 1.98
CA ARG A 68 17.86 -16.94 1.27
C ARG A 68 18.26 -16.09 0.04
N PRO A 69 17.81 -16.45 -1.17
CA PRO A 69 18.26 -15.78 -2.40
C PRO A 69 17.91 -14.29 -2.43
N GLU A 70 16.77 -13.89 -1.86
CA GLU A 70 16.39 -12.48 -1.75
C GLU A 70 17.34 -11.69 -0.82
N ILE A 71 17.88 -12.33 0.22
CA ILE A 71 18.79 -11.71 1.19
C ILE A 71 20.19 -11.57 0.58
N ILE A 72 20.66 -12.60 -0.12
CA ILE A 72 21.94 -12.58 -0.84
C ILE A 72 21.94 -11.44 -1.85
N LYS A 73 20.92 -11.37 -2.73
CA LYS A 73 20.78 -10.28 -3.71
C LYS A 73 20.66 -8.91 -3.05
N ALA A 74 19.97 -8.79 -1.92
CA ALA A 74 19.89 -7.52 -1.21
C ALA A 74 21.27 -7.05 -0.71
N PHE A 75 22.14 -7.95 -0.25
CA PHE A 75 23.49 -7.59 0.15
C PHE A 75 24.41 -7.24 -1.04
N GLU A 76 24.28 -7.97 -2.15
CA GLU A 76 25.08 -7.80 -3.37
C GLU A 76 24.65 -6.58 -4.20
N ASP A 77 23.36 -6.49 -4.54
CA ASP A 77 22.80 -5.51 -5.49
C ASP A 77 22.04 -4.37 -4.79
N GLY A 78 21.93 -4.43 -3.46
CA GLY A 78 21.15 -3.47 -2.65
C GLY A 78 19.66 -3.81 -2.53
N SER A 79 19.12 -4.65 -3.43
CA SER A 79 17.75 -5.16 -3.33
C SER A 79 17.63 -6.57 -3.92
N GLY A 80 16.66 -7.34 -3.42
CA GLY A 80 16.42 -8.71 -3.85
C GLY A 80 14.95 -9.07 -3.77
N SER A 81 14.53 -10.04 -4.57
CA SER A 81 13.18 -10.59 -4.48
C SER A 81 13.14 -12.06 -4.87
N GLU A 82 12.18 -12.77 -4.29
CA GLU A 82 11.95 -14.20 -4.52
C GLU A 82 10.46 -14.49 -4.36
N LEU A 83 9.88 -15.27 -5.30
CA LEU A 83 8.55 -15.83 -5.15
C LEU A 83 8.70 -17.29 -4.71
N ARG A 84 8.26 -17.61 -3.50
CA ARG A 84 8.47 -18.95 -2.93
C ARG A 84 7.27 -19.40 -2.11
N TYR A 85 7.03 -20.70 -2.12
CA TYR A 85 6.11 -21.32 -1.18
C TYR A 85 6.65 -21.28 0.26
N SER A 86 5.88 -20.66 1.16
CA SER A 86 6.16 -20.60 2.58
C SER A 86 5.67 -21.87 3.25
N LYS A 87 6.58 -22.68 3.79
CA LYS A 87 6.19 -23.90 4.54
C LYS A 87 5.46 -23.58 5.85
N THR A 88 5.85 -22.49 6.52
CA THR A 88 5.25 -22.09 7.80
C THR A 88 3.83 -21.54 7.62
N GLN A 89 3.57 -20.87 6.51
CA GLN A 89 2.26 -20.27 6.21
C GLN A 89 1.45 -21.08 5.19
N SER A 90 1.99 -22.19 4.67
CA SER A 90 1.38 -23.07 3.67
C SER A 90 0.84 -22.38 2.41
N GLU A 91 1.50 -21.31 1.95
CA GLU A 91 1.03 -20.48 0.84
C GLU A 91 2.19 -19.87 0.03
N TRP A 92 1.91 -19.44 -1.20
CA TRP A 92 2.86 -18.70 -2.03
C TRP A 92 3.01 -17.26 -1.53
N GLN A 93 4.25 -16.84 -1.27
CA GLN A 93 4.59 -15.53 -0.74
C GLN A 93 5.55 -14.81 -1.67
N ASN A 94 5.32 -13.52 -1.89
CA ASN A 94 6.33 -12.65 -2.47
C ASN A 94 7.25 -12.15 -1.37
N TYR A 95 8.55 -12.37 -1.53
CA TYR A 95 9.59 -11.84 -0.65
C TYR A 95 10.31 -10.70 -1.37
N MET A 96 10.42 -9.56 -0.70
CA MET A 96 11.14 -8.37 -1.16
C MET A 96 12.11 -7.96 -0.06
N ALA A 97 13.38 -7.77 -0.41
CA ALA A 97 14.44 -7.45 0.51
C ALA A 97 15.25 -6.25 0.02
N ARG A 98 15.67 -5.39 0.94
CA ARG A 98 16.47 -4.19 0.65
C ARG A 98 17.50 -3.99 1.74
N ARG A 99 18.73 -3.75 1.33
CA ARG A 99 19.81 -3.40 2.25
C ARG A 99 19.68 -1.94 2.68
N VAL A 100 19.94 -1.70 3.96
CA VAL A 100 19.85 -0.39 4.62
C VAL A 100 21.07 -0.19 5.53
N ILE A 101 21.45 1.06 5.76
CA ILE A 101 22.53 1.41 6.68
C ILE A 101 21.94 2.23 7.82
N ILE A 102 21.83 1.63 9.00
CA ILE A 102 21.25 2.30 10.17
C ILE A 102 22.29 3.23 10.83
N PRO A 103 21.92 4.47 11.22
CA PRO A 103 22.77 5.35 12.00
C PRO A 103 23.20 4.71 13.32
N GLY A 104 24.48 4.81 13.67
CA GLY A 104 25.00 4.23 14.92
C GLY A 104 25.44 2.77 14.81
N THR A 105 25.28 2.11 13.66
CA THR A 105 25.86 0.80 13.36
C THR A 105 26.83 0.88 12.16
N PRO A 106 28.01 1.54 12.30
CA PRO A 106 28.92 1.76 11.18
C PRO A 106 29.43 0.43 10.62
N GLY A 107 29.23 0.22 9.30
CA GLY A 107 29.72 -0.97 8.59
C GLY A 107 28.83 -2.23 8.68
N GLN A 108 27.76 -2.22 9.49
CA GLN A 108 26.80 -3.31 9.55
C GLN A 108 25.56 -2.93 8.73
N GLY A 109 25.59 -3.25 7.43
CA GLY A 109 24.39 -3.18 6.60
C GLY A 109 23.35 -4.16 7.13
N LEU A 110 22.12 -3.71 7.35
CA LEU A 110 21.00 -4.60 7.66
C LEU A 110 20.20 -4.83 6.39
N VAL A 111 19.44 -5.91 6.35
CA VAL A 111 18.47 -6.16 5.30
C VAL A 111 17.09 -6.11 5.92
N ILE A 112 16.25 -5.21 5.40
CA ILE A 112 14.82 -5.23 5.68
C ILE A 112 14.18 -6.12 4.63
N ARG A 113 13.34 -7.05 5.07
CA ARG A 113 12.55 -7.92 4.22
C ARG A 113 11.07 -7.74 4.53
N LEU A 114 10.27 -7.58 3.47
CA LEU A 114 8.82 -7.71 3.52
C LEU A 114 8.40 -9.00 2.81
N SER A 115 7.40 -9.67 3.38
CA SER A 115 6.72 -10.77 2.71
C SER A 115 5.20 -10.66 2.86
N TYR A 116 4.48 -11.09 1.83
CA TYR A 116 3.02 -11.04 1.81
C TYR A 116 2.44 -12.19 0.96
N PRO A 117 1.33 -12.84 1.38
CA PRO A 117 0.67 -13.88 0.61
C PRO A 117 0.14 -13.37 -0.72
N LEU A 118 0.40 -14.11 -1.81
CA LEU A 118 -0.01 -13.67 -3.14
C LEU A 118 -1.53 -13.54 -3.27
N GLU A 119 -2.29 -14.46 -2.67
CA GLU A 119 -3.74 -14.51 -2.76
C GLU A 119 -4.40 -13.40 -1.93
N GLU A 120 -3.89 -13.15 -0.72
CA GLU A 120 -4.45 -12.14 0.18
C GLU A 120 -4.22 -10.71 -0.32
N LEU A 121 -3.14 -10.46 -1.08
CA LEU A 121 -2.89 -9.11 -1.57
C LEU A 121 -3.91 -8.71 -2.64
N ASN A 122 -4.28 -9.68 -3.47
CA ASN A 122 -5.30 -9.52 -4.48
C ASN A 122 -6.70 -9.39 -3.85
N SER A 123 -6.99 -10.17 -2.80
CA SER A 123 -8.27 -10.11 -2.08
C SER A 123 -8.46 -8.75 -1.39
N LEU A 124 -7.39 -8.21 -0.78
CA LEU A 124 -7.39 -6.90 -0.15
C LEU A 124 -7.70 -5.78 -1.16
N ALA A 125 -7.03 -5.75 -2.31
CA ALA A 125 -7.29 -4.77 -3.35
C ALA A 125 -8.75 -4.81 -3.83
N ALA A 126 -9.29 -6.01 -4.05
CA ALA A 126 -10.68 -6.18 -4.47
C ALA A 126 -11.69 -5.72 -3.39
N SER A 127 -11.39 -5.97 -2.12
CA SER A 127 -12.25 -5.57 -0.99
C SER A 127 -12.31 -4.06 -0.80
N MET A 128 -11.25 -3.32 -1.16
CA MET A 128 -11.24 -1.86 -1.14
C MET A 128 -11.88 -1.24 -2.38
N ALA A 129 -11.70 -1.85 -3.56
CA ALA A 129 -12.24 -1.33 -4.81
C ALA A 129 -13.78 -1.34 -4.85
N ARG A 130 -14.42 -2.40 -4.35
CA ARG A 130 -15.89 -2.54 -4.34
C ARG A 130 -16.63 -1.39 -3.62
N PRO A 131 -16.36 -1.09 -2.33
CA PRO A 131 -17.05 0.00 -1.63
C PRO A 131 -16.73 1.36 -2.24
N PHE A 132 -15.51 1.56 -2.76
CA PHE A 132 -15.16 2.77 -3.48
C PHE A 132 -16.04 2.96 -4.73
N LEU A 133 -16.17 1.92 -5.57
CA LEU A 133 -17.03 1.95 -6.75
C LEU A 133 -18.50 2.22 -6.40
N TYR A 134 -19.03 1.60 -5.35
CA TYR A 134 -20.40 1.88 -4.88
C TYR A 134 -20.56 3.34 -4.41
N SER A 135 -19.56 3.88 -3.70
CA SER A 135 -19.61 5.28 -3.27
C SER A 135 -19.55 6.25 -4.45
N LEU A 136 -18.76 5.92 -5.47
CA LEU A 136 -18.64 6.69 -6.70
C LEU A 136 -19.94 6.67 -7.50
N GLU A 137 -20.55 5.48 -7.66
CA GLU A 137 -21.85 5.30 -8.30
C GLU A 137 -22.94 6.12 -7.58
N LEU A 138 -23.01 6.03 -6.25
CA LEU A 138 -23.98 6.78 -5.45
C LEU A 138 -23.79 8.29 -5.62
N MET A 139 -22.55 8.78 -5.58
CA MET A 139 -22.23 10.19 -5.81
C MET A 139 -22.67 10.64 -7.20
N LEU A 140 -22.41 9.82 -8.22
CA LEU A 140 -22.77 10.12 -9.60
C LEU A 140 -24.29 10.21 -9.77
N LEU A 141 -25.04 9.30 -9.14
CA LEU A 141 -26.50 9.34 -9.12
C LEU A 141 -27.03 10.60 -8.43
N VAL A 142 -26.44 11.02 -7.31
CA VAL A 142 -26.82 12.26 -6.61
C VAL A 142 -26.57 13.49 -7.48
N VAL A 143 -25.42 13.55 -8.16
CA VAL A 143 -25.09 14.65 -9.08
C VAL A 143 -26.06 14.68 -10.27
N LEU A 144 -26.35 13.54 -10.88
CA LEU A 144 -27.29 13.44 -12.00
C LEU A 144 -28.71 13.84 -11.57
N LEU A 145 -29.17 13.35 -10.42
CA LEU A 145 -30.48 13.70 -9.88
C LEU A 145 -30.56 15.20 -9.55
N GLY A 146 -29.54 15.75 -8.91
CA GLY A 146 -29.45 17.18 -8.62
C GLY A 146 -29.47 18.03 -9.90
N SER A 147 -28.72 17.62 -10.92
CA SER A 147 -28.71 18.27 -12.23
C SER A 147 -30.08 18.23 -12.91
N TYR A 148 -30.76 17.07 -12.88
CA TYR A 148 -32.10 16.91 -13.42
C TYR A 148 -33.12 17.82 -12.71
N LEU A 149 -33.09 17.85 -11.37
CA LEU A 149 -33.97 18.70 -10.58
C LEU A 149 -33.72 20.19 -10.85
N MET A 150 -32.46 20.61 -10.91
CA MET A 150 -32.10 22.00 -11.20
C MET A 150 -32.62 22.44 -12.58
N LEU A 151 -32.42 21.60 -13.60
CA LEU A 151 -32.92 21.87 -14.95
C LEU A 151 -34.44 22.02 -14.99
N HIS A 152 -35.18 21.15 -14.27
CA HIS A 152 -36.64 21.11 -14.33
C HIS A 152 -37.34 22.13 -13.44
N PHE A 153 -36.79 22.40 -12.25
CA PHE A 153 -37.43 23.28 -11.26
C PHE A 153 -36.92 24.71 -11.28
N VAL A 154 -35.71 24.96 -11.79
CA VAL A 154 -35.11 26.31 -11.79
C VAL A 154 -34.95 26.81 -13.22
N THR A 155 -34.17 26.11 -14.05
CA THR A 155 -33.78 26.61 -15.37
C THR A 155 -34.96 26.72 -16.33
N LYS A 156 -35.76 25.65 -16.51
CA LYS A 156 -36.92 25.67 -17.42
C LYS A 156 -37.96 26.74 -17.09
N PRO A 157 -38.40 26.93 -15.83
CA PRO A 157 -39.31 28.01 -15.48
C PRO A 157 -38.74 29.41 -15.75
N LEU A 158 -37.44 29.61 -15.51
CA LEU A 158 -36.78 30.89 -15.81
C LEU A 158 -36.75 31.18 -17.31
N ASP A 159 -36.47 30.18 -18.15
CA ASP A 159 -36.51 30.33 -19.61
C ASP A 159 -37.91 30.73 -20.09
N LEU A 160 -38.96 30.12 -19.52
CA LEU A 160 -40.36 30.47 -19.84
C LEU A 160 -40.71 31.90 -19.44
N LEU A 161 -40.28 32.34 -18.25
CA LEU A 161 -40.49 33.71 -17.78
C LEU A 161 -39.70 34.72 -18.63
N SER A 162 -38.46 34.40 -18.98
CA SER A 162 -37.62 35.24 -19.83
C SER A 162 -38.23 35.42 -21.22
N GLY A 163 -38.65 34.33 -21.87
CA GLY A 163 -39.29 34.40 -23.19
C GLY A 163 -40.64 35.14 -23.16
N SER A 164 -41.40 35.00 -22.07
CA SER A 164 -42.64 35.77 -21.87
C SER A 164 -42.36 37.26 -21.71
N ALA A 165 -41.33 37.63 -20.95
CA ALA A 165 -40.91 39.03 -20.77
C ALA A 165 -40.38 39.65 -22.07
N GLU A 166 -39.61 38.90 -22.87
CA GLU A 166 -39.17 39.32 -24.21
C GLU A 166 -40.35 39.56 -25.15
N THR A 167 -41.37 38.70 -25.14
CA THR A 167 -42.57 38.87 -25.97
C THR A 167 -43.34 40.14 -25.59
N ILE A 168 -43.44 40.45 -24.29
CA ILE A 168 -44.05 41.70 -23.80
C ILE A 168 -43.21 42.92 -24.21
N ALA A 169 -41.88 42.84 -24.08
CA ALA A 169 -40.97 43.94 -24.43
C ALA A 169 -40.87 44.18 -25.94
N ALA A 170 -41.00 43.14 -26.76
CA ALA A 170 -41.04 43.21 -28.22
C ALA A 170 -42.38 43.73 -28.76
N GLY A 171 -43.33 44.04 -27.87
CA GLY A 171 -44.60 44.66 -28.23
C GLY A 171 -45.63 43.67 -28.75
N GLY A 172 -45.83 42.56 -28.03
CA GLY A 172 -47.12 41.86 -28.08
C GLY A 172 -48.30 42.82 -27.93
#